data_AF-A0A7K3FY23-F1
#
_entry.id   AF-A0A7K3FY23-F1
#
_cell.length_a   1.000
_cell.length_b   1.000
_cell.length_c   1.000
_cell.angle_alpha   90.00
_cell.angle_beta   90.00
_cell.angle_gamma   90.00
#
_symmetry.space_group_name_H-M   'P 1'
#
loop_
_entity.id
_entity.type
_entity.pdbx_description
1 polymer ?
#
loop_
_entity_poly.entity_id
_entity_poly.type
_entity_poly.pdbx_seq_one_letter_code
_entity_poly.pdbx_strand_id
1 'polypeptide(L)'
;GGADSVLECVGTHEALEQSLGCVRPGGRIGHVGVPAQGREISMWPLFLDNISISGGLAPARQYMPLLLDEILGRRMRPGLVFDLTIPL
;
A
#
# COMPACT_ATOMS: atom_id res chain seq x y z
N GLY A 1 1.25 13.43 15.55
CA GLY A 1 1.80 13.70 14.20
C GLY A 1 1.95 12.38 13.49
N GLY A 2 1.74 12.33 12.18
CA GLY A 2 1.75 11.09 11.37
C GLY A 2 1.42 11.40 9.91
N ALA A 3 1.50 10.41 9.03
CA ALA A 3 1.17 10.57 7.62
C ALA A 3 -0.35 10.66 7.39
N ASP A 4 -0.79 11.48 6.43
CA ASP A 4 -2.19 11.55 6.00
C ASP A 4 -2.69 10.21 5.45
N SER A 5 -1.81 9.52 4.74
CA SER A 5 -2.06 8.24 4.09
C SER A 5 -0.86 7.32 4.27
N VAL A 6 -1.10 6.08 4.67
CA VAL A 6 -0.10 5.02 4.81
C VAL A 6 -0.48 3.88 3.86
N LEU A 7 0.49 3.30 3.16
CA LEU A 7 0.30 2.10 2.35
C LEU A 7 0.99 0.92 3.02
N GLU A 8 0.20 -0.09 3.40
CA GLU A 8 0.69 -1.36 3.92
C GLU A 8 0.87 -2.32 2.74
N CYS A 9 2.11 -2.70 2.44
CA CYS A 9 2.47 -3.47 1.24
C CYS A 9 3.18 -4.79 1.54
N VAL A 10 3.38 -5.13 2.81
CA VAL A 10 4.12 -6.31 3.28
C VAL A 10 3.16 -7.45 3.58
N GLY A 11 2.02 -7.16 4.19
CA GLY A 11 1.00 -8.14 4.54
C GLY A 11 1.40 -9.01 5.73
N THR A 12 2.15 -8.51 6.72
CA THR A 12 2.37 -9.16 8.03
C THR A 12 1.63 -8.41 9.15
N HIS A 13 1.41 -9.05 10.31
CA HIS A 13 0.68 -8.41 11.41
C HIS A 13 1.45 -7.19 11.95
N GLU A 14 2.76 -7.34 12.10
CA GLU A 14 3.66 -6.29 12.57
C GLU A 14 3.67 -5.08 11.62
N ALA A 15 3.62 -5.30 10.31
CA ALA A 15 3.54 -4.22 9.33
C ALA A 15 2.22 -3.43 9.42
N LEU A 16 1.13 -4.12 9.78
CA LEU A 16 -0.17 -3.49 9.98
C LEU A 16 -0.21 -2.68 11.29
N GLU A 17 0.33 -3.19 12.39
CA GLU A 17 0.48 -2.44 13.63
C GLU A 17 1.38 -1.21 13.45
N GLN A 18 2.49 -1.37 12.73
CA GLN A 18 3.36 -0.26 12.38
C GLN A 18 2.61 0.80 11.54
N SER A 19 1.77 0.37 10.60
CA SER A 19 0.95 1.28 9.80
C SER A 19 -0.02 2.09 10.65
N LEU A 20 -0.64 1.47 11.67
CA LEU A 20 -1.48 2.15 12.66
C LEU A 20 -0.71 3.18 13.49
N GLY A 21 0.54 2.89 13.83
CA GLY A 21 1.43 3.83 14.54
C GLY A 21 1.94 4.98 13.67
N CYS A 22 2.02 4.80 12.34
CA CYS A 22 2.51 5.81 11.41
C CYS A 22 1.43 6.78 10.90
N VAL A 23 0.17 6.36 10.86
CA VAL A 23 -0.94 7.19 10.37
C VAL A 23 -1.34 8.24 11.42
N ARG A 24 -1.66 9.46 10.99
CA ARG A 24 -2.20 10.46 11.92
C ARG A 24 -3.68 10.18 12.24
N PRO A 25 -4.21 10.73 13.35
CA PRO A 25 -5.66 10.80 13.55
C PRO A 25 -6.37 11.44 12.35
N GLY A 26 -7.48 10.84 11.93
CA GLY A 26 -8.25 11.18 10.73
C GLY A 26 -7.60 10.75 9.41
N GLY A 27 -6.51 9.96 9.46
CA GLY A 27 -5.76 9.51 8.30
C GLY A 27 -6.29 8.19 7.72
N ARG A 28 -5.64 7.72 6.66
CA ARG A 28 -6.06 6.54 5.89
C ARG A 28 -4.95 5.51 5.77
N ILE A 29 -5.32 4.23 5.84
CA ILE A 29 -4.42 3.11 5.53
C ILE A 29 -4.96 2.36 4.31
N GLY A 30 -4.15 2.30 3.25
CA GLY A 30 -4.37 1.44 2.10
C GLY A 30 -3.68 0.10 2.31
N HIS A 31 -4.45 -0.97 2.44
CA HIS A 31 -3.95 -2.33 2.64
C HIS A 31 -3.80 -3.05 1.29
N VAL A 32 -2.57 -3.08 0.79
CA VAL A 32 -2.17 -3.65 -0.51
C VAL A 32 -1.54 -5.04 -0.36
N GLY A 33 -0.83 -5.27 0.74
CA GLY A 33 -0.20 -6.55 1.04
C GLY A 33 -1.23 -7.67 1.10
N VAL A 34 -0.96 -8.81 0.45
CA VAL A 34 -1.83 -9.99 0.61
C VAL A 34 -1.60 -10.55 2.01
N PRO A 35 -2.65 -10.79 2.83
CA PRO A 35 -2.45 -11.32 4.17
C PRO A 35 -1.80 -12.70 4.11
N ALA A 36 -0.60 -12.85 4.68
CA ALA A 36 0.06 -14.16 4.75
C ALA A 36 -0.72 -15.15 5.64
N GLN A 37 -1.46 -14.63 6.62
CA GLN A 37 -2.22 -15.34 7.65
C GLN A 37 -3.45 -14.51 8.06
N GLY A 38 -4.44 -15.18 8.66
CA GLY A 38 -5.53 -14.49 9.36
C GLY A 38 -4.99 -13.66 10.52
N ARG A 39 -5.49 -12.43 10.67
CA ARG A 39 -5.00 -11.48 11.69
C ARG A 39 -6.15 -10.73 12.33
N GLU A 40 -5.95 -10.36 13.58
CA GLU A 40 -6.83 -9.45 14.29
C GLU A 40 -6.30 -8.02 14.18
N ILE A 41 -7.23 -7.06 14.17
CA ILE A 41 -6.92 -5.63 14.17
C ILE A 41 -7.65 -5.03 15.35
N SER A 42 -6.92 -4.27 16.18
CA SER A 42 -7.58 -3.50 17.24
C SER A 42 -8.47 -2.43 16.63
N MET A 43 -9.77 -2.49 16.94
CA MET A 43 -10.74 -1.49 16.48
C MET A 43 -10.65 -0.17 17.27
N TRP A 44 -10.02 -0.18 18.44
CA TRP A 44 -9.96 1.00 19.31
C TRP A 44 -9.22 2.19 18.70
N PRO A 45 -7.99 2.03 18.14
CA PRO A 45 -7.32 3.12 17.44
C PRO A 45 -8.13 3.62 16.23
N LEU A 46 -8.76 2.71 15.48
CA LEU A 46 -9.59 3.08 14.34
C LEU A 46 -10.74 4.00 14.74
N PHE A 47 -11.40 3.67 15.85
CA PHE A 47 -12.53 4.42 16.36
C PHE A 47 -12.11 5.75 17.01
N LEU A 48 -11.17 5.71 17.96
CA LEU A 48 -10.77 6.88 18.74
C LEU A 48 -10.09 7.94 17.86
N ASP A 49 -9.26 7.50 16.93
CA ASP A 49 -8.48 8.39 16.07
C ASP A 49 -9.14 8.61 14.70
N ASN A 50 -10.35 8.12 14.45
CA ASN A 50 -11.06 8.24 13.17
C ASN A 50 -10.21 7.78 11.96
N ILE A 51 -9.48 6.68 12.10
CA ILE A 51 -8.65 6.13 11.04
C ILE A 51 -9.50 5.23 10.14
N SER A 52 -9.41 5.41 8.82
CA SER A 52 -10.03 4.50 7.85
C SER A 52 -9.00 3.53 7.28
N ILE A 53 -9.33 2.24 7.24
CA ILE A 53 -8.55 1.22 6.53
C ILE A 53 -9.35 0.68 5.34
N SER A 54 -8.70 0.51 4.20
CA SER A 54 -9.31 -0.05 2.99
C SER A 54 -8.32 -0.93 2.26
N GLY A 55 -8.75 -2.13 1.89
CA GLY A 55 -7.95 -3.06 1.12
C GLY A 55 -8.64 -3.47 -0.17
N GLY A 56 -7.88 -4.01 -1.11
CA GLY A 56 -8.43 -4.50 -2.36
C GLY A 56 -7.33 -4.91 -3.34
N LEU A 57 -7.71 -5.72 -4.32
CA LEU A 57 -6.83 -6.04 -5.43
C LEU A 57 -6.59 -4.79 -6.26
N ALA A 58 -5.33 -4.54 -6.62
CA ALA A 58 -5.00 -3.47 -7.54
C ALA A 58 -5.63 -3.74 -8.91
N PRO A 59 -6.52 -2.87 -9.44
CA PRO A 59 -7.14 -3.05 -10.74
C PRO A 59 -6.16 -2.69 -11.86
N ALA A 60 -5.16 -3.54 -12.09
CA ALA A 60 -4.06 -3.27 -13.04
C ALA A 60 -4.57 -2.86 -14.43
N ARG A 61 -5.62 -3.52 -14.93
CA ARG A 61 -6.23 -3.20 -16.23
C ARG A 61 -6.77 -1.78 -16.32
N GLN A 62 -7.34 -1.25 -15.24
CA GLN A 62 -7.87 0.10 -15.19
C GLN A 62 -6.75 1.14 -15.27
N TYR A 63 -5.62 0.90 -14.61
CA TYR A 63 -4.50 1.85 -14.57
C TYR A 63 -3.52 1.71 -15.74
N MET A 64 -3.54 0.58 -16.46
CA MET A 64 -2.56 0.27 -17.51
C MET A 64 -2.44 1.35 -18.60
N PRO A 65 -3.52 1.94 -19.16
CA PRO A 65 -3.38 2.98 -20.17
C PRO A 65 -2.62 4.21 -19.65
N LEU A 66 -2.99 4.68 -18.46
CA LEU A 66 -2.32 5.80 -17.79
C LEU A 66 -0.83 5.49 -17.52
N LEU A 67 -0.54 4.32 -16.95
CA LEU A 67 0.83 3.94 -16.62
C LEU A 67 1.69 3.79 -17.88
N LEU A 68 1.14 3.25 -18.97
CA LEU A 68 1.85 3.13 -20.24
C LEU A 68 2.24 4.50 -20.80
N ASP A 69 1.31 5.46 -20.80
CA ASP A 69 1.58 6.83 -21.26
C ASP A 69 2.67 7.53 -20.42
N GLU A 70 2.65 7.33 -19.10
CA GLU A 70 3.68 7.88 -18.19
C GLU A 70 5.06 7.24 -18.43
N ILE A 71 5.12 5.95 -18.72
CA ILE A 71 6.36 5.21 -19.00
C ILE A 71 6.93 5.63 -20.36
N LEU A 72 6.11 5.61 -21.42
CA LEU A 72 6.52 6.00 -22.77
C LEU A 72 6.90 7.49 -22.83
N GLY A 73 6.20 8.32 -22.07
CA GLY A 73 6.53 9.74 -21.86
C GLY A 73 7.75 9.99 -20.98
N ARG A 74 8.43 8.94 -20.49
CA ARG A 74 9.60 9.00 -19.60
C ARG A 74 9.38 9.78 -18.30
N ARG A 75 8.13 9.91 -17.86
CA ARG A 75 7.75 10.53 -16.57
C ARG A 75 7.89 9.54 -15.42
N MET A 76 7.77 8.24 -15.71
CA MET A 76 8.13 7.14 -14.80
C MET A 76 9.25 6.26 -15.37
N ARG A 77 10.12 5.76 -14.49
CA ARG A 77 11.25 4.88 -14.83
C ARG A 77 11.12 3.53 -14.11
N PRO A 78 10.19 2.65 -14.54
CA PRO A 78 9.98 1.35 -13.89
C PRO A 78 11.20 0.43 -14.01
N GLY A 79 12.10 0.68 -14.96
CA GLY A 79 13.32 -0.11 -15.12
C GLY A 79 14.23 -0.16 -13.88
N LEU A 80 14.07 0.77 -12.94
CA LEU A 80 14.87 0.84 -11.70
C LEU A 80 14.56 -0.29 -10.71
N VAL A 81 13.41 -0.97 -10.84
CA VAL A 81 13.07 -2.10 -9.96
C VAL A 81 13.54 -3.45 -10.50
N PHE A 82 14.15 -3.49 -11.70
CA PHE A 82 14.78 -4.70 -12.22
C PHE A 82 16.24 -4.75 -11.78
N ASP A 83 16.59 -5.76 -11.00
CA ASP A 83 17.91 -5.97 -10.40
C ASP A 83 18.63 -7.23 -10.91
N LEU A 84 17.93 -8.10 -11.65
CA LEU A 84 18.46 -9.36 -12.16
C LEU A 84 18.07 -9.59 -13.62
N THR A 85 19.04 -10.03 -14.44
CA THR A 85 18.83 -10.48 -15.82
C THR A 85 19.23 -11.95 -15.94
N ILE A 86 18.34 -12.79 -16.47
CA ILE A 86 18.52 -14.25 -16.59
C ILE A 86 18.47 -14.61 -18.09
N PRO A 87 19.33 -15.53 -18.60
CA PRO A 87 19.22 -16.03 -19.95
C PRO A 87 17.87 -16.73 -20.20
N LEU A 88 17.41 -16.72 -21.46
CA LEU A 88 16.23 -17.45 -21.92
C LEU A 88 16.44 -18.98 -21.85
#